data_AF-A0A2I8VLF6-F1
#
_entry.id   AF-A0A2I8VLF6-F1
#
_cell.length_a   1.000
_cell.length_b   1.000
_cell.length_c   1.000
_cell.angle_alpha   90.00
_cell.angle_beta   90.00
_cell.angle_gamma   90.00
#
_symmetry.space_group_name_H-M   'P 1'
#
loop_
_entity.id
_entity.type
_entity.pdbx_description
1 polymer ?
#
loop_
_entity_poly.entity_id
_entity_poly.type
_entity_poly.pdbx_seq_one_letter_code
_entity_poly.pdbx_strand_id
1 'polypeptide(L)'
;MARDPAGNRSAERRLHDDGLIGRRTYLKAGAAAVSLTLGSAAVAGAAIERHGISFDRTVDLVADFGADPTGGVSIDSALRKAVQTGTLVVLPEGTYKLTSTFTTSAERFGIVGDGDVTLVPTGFRGKFIDLWQSDEFLFEGIDVDVRNNRNTGLKVYCRTKFHVENVEYLGRGGRSGQAFNLGLHDERGVGVLRNARVKNGGYMDLYDGGDGRIGIWSGWANKGTLRVLDCDFREFGNNGLYTGRTPGNIQVEGCYFENNNVSSVRISGRGAG
;
A
#
# COMPACT_ATOMS: atom_id res chain seq x y z
N MET A 1 2.26 -1.85 -59.47
CA MET A 1 3.39 -2.64 -58.93
C MET A 1 3.72 -2.06 -57.57
N ALA A 2 3.56 -2.86 -56.49
CA ALA A 2 4.21 -2.77 -55.16
C ALA A 2 4.13 -1.43 -54.36
N ARG A 3 3.97 -1.36 -53.03
CA ARG A 3 3.90 -2.34 -51.92
C ARG A 3 3.37 -1.59 -50.69
N ASP A 4 2.62 -2.31 -49.85
CA ASP A 4 2.08 -1.91 -48.54
C ASP A 4 3.19 -1.96 -47.45
N PRO A 5 3.35 -0.98 -46.53
CA PRO A 5 4.28 -1.09 -45.42
C PRO A 5 3.53 -1.49 -44.13
N ALA A 6 3.12 -2.76 -44.06
CA ALA A 6 2.85 -3.43 -42.79
C ALA A 6 4.18 -3.90 -42.19
N GLY A 7 4.80 -3.11 -41.33
CA GLY A 7 6.06 -3.55 -40.71
C GLY A 7 6.72 -2.57 -39.76
N ASN A 8 6.03 -2.10 -38.70
CA ASN A 8 6.75 -1.56 -37.55
C ASN A 8 5.95 -1.49 -36.22
N ARG A 9 5.05 -2.44 -35.93
CA ARG A 9 4.29 -2.42 -34.66
C ARG A 9 4.68 -3.51 -33.66
N SER A 10 5.67 -4.33 -33.99
CA SER A 10 6.09 -5.49 -33.21
C SER A 10 7.37 -5.25 -32.37
N ALA A 11 8.10 -4.15 -32.60
CA ALA A 11 9.32 -3.84 -31.85
C ALA A 11 9.05 -3.04 -30.56
N GLU A 12 8.10 -2.10 -30.55
CA GLU A 12 7.78 -1.29 -29.36
C GLU A 12 7.04 -2.06 -28.26
N ARG A 13 6.44 -3.20 -28.58
CA ARG A 13 5.71 -4.01 -27.59
C ARG A 13 6.61 -4.91 -26.74
N ARG A 14 7.87 -5.15 -27.14
CA ARG A 14 8.81 -6.01 -26.40
C ARG A 14 9.60 -5.29 -25.30
N LEU A 15 9.67 -3.96 -25.31
CA LEU A 15 10.44 -3.20 -24.31
C LEU A 15 9.68 -2.96 -22.98
N HIS A 16 8.40 -3.33 -22.90
CA HIS A 16 7.56 -3.13 -21.71
C HIS A 16 7.34 -4.38 -20.86
N ASP A 17 7.76 -5.56 -21.32
CA ASP A 17 7.42 -6.84 -20.66
C ASP A 17 8.60 -7.42 -19.85
N ASP A 18 9.84 -7.16 -20.26
CA ASP A 18 11.05 -7.70 -19.60
C ASP A 18 11.39 -7.02 -18.25
N GLY A 19 10.72 -5.92 -17.90
CA GLY A 19 11.00 -5.13 -16.69
C GLY A 19 10.26 -5.58 -15.43
N LEU A 20 9.19 -6.38 -15.56
CA LEU A 20 8.32 -6.79 -14.45
C LEU A 20 8.80 -8.11 -13.81
N ILE A 21 9.27 -9.05 -14.63
CA ILE A 21 9.71 -10.39 -14.19
C ILE A 21 11.12 -10.32 -13.54
N GLY A 22 11.93 -9.31 -13.85
CA GLY A 22 13.33 -9.24 -13.44
C GLY A 22 13.62 -8.60 -12.08
N ARG A 23 12.72 -7.83 -11.46
CA ARG A 23 13.07 -6.99 -10.28
C ARG A 23 12.75 -7.61 -8.92
N ARG A 24 11.76 -8.48 -8.83
CA ARG A 24 11.38 -9.13 -7.56
C ARG A 24 12.36 -10.24 -7.15
N THR A 25 13.00 -10.90 -8.11
CA THR A 25 14.01 -11.94 -7.85
C THR A 25 15.25 -11.41 -7.12
N TYR A 26 15.70 -10.18 -7.42
CA TYR A 26 16.89 -9.61 -6.79
C TYR A 26 16.64 -9.03 -5.39
N LEU A 27 15.43 -8.55 -5.10
CA LEU A 27 15.08 -8.03 -3.77
C LEU A 27 14.72 -9.15 -2.78
N LYS A 28 14.24 -10.30 -3.26
CA LYS A 28 14.06 -11.52 -2.46
C LYS A 28 15.39 -12.12 -1.98
N ALA A 29 16.55 -11.71 -2.53
CA ALA A 29 17.86 -12.18 -2.07
C ALA A 29 18.33 -11.54 -0.74
N GLY A 30 17.67 -10.47 -0.27
CA GLY A 30 18.05 -9.77 0.97
C GLY A 30 17.03 -9.82 2.11
N ALA A 31 15.78 -10.18 1.83
CA ALA A 31 14.77 -10.42 2.85
C ALA A 31 14.87 -11.88 3.30
N ALA A 32 15.07 -12.14 4.59
CA ALA A 32 14.90 -13.47 5.13
C ALA A 32 13.46 -13.91 4.86
N ALA A 33 13.26 -14.76 3.85
CA ALA A 33 11.99 -15.41 3.60
C ALA A 33 11.75 -16.35 4.80
N VAL A 34 10.95 -15.89 5.76
CA VAL A 34 10.37 -16.78 6.75
C VAL A 34 9.34 -17.61 6.00
N SER A 35 9.76 -18.77 5.49
CA SER A 35 8.83 -19.78 4.99
C SER A 35 7.96 -20.23 6.15
N LEU A 36 6.73 -19.72 6.22
CA LEU A 36 5.74 -20.16 7.19
C LEU A 36 5.10 -21.45 6.65
N THR A 37 5.65 -22.61 7.02
CA THR A 37 4.94 -23.88 6.86
C THR A 37 3.77 -23.90 7.83
N LEU A 38 2.58 -23.50 7.38
CA LEU A 38 1.35 -23.58 8.15
C LEU A 38 0.85 -25.04 8.14
N GLY A 39 1.19 -25.78 9.20
CA GLY A 39 0.54 -27.04 9.52
C GLY A 39 -0.82 -26.78 10.16
N SER A 40 -1.87 -27.44 9.67
CA SER A 40 -3.24 -27.34 10.19
C SER A 40 -3.37 -27.93 11.60
N ALA A 41 -2.97 -27.17 12.62
CA ALA A 41 -3.37 -27.35 14.01
C ALA A 41 -3.06 -26.06 14.78
N ALA A 42 -4.09 -25.45 15.39
CA ALA A 42 -3.93 -24.31 16.28
C ALA A 42 -3.24 -24.75 17.58
N VAL A 43 -1.91 -24.86 17.54
CA VAL A 43 -1.08 -24.82 18.74
C VAL A 43 -1.01 -23.35 19.15
N ALA A 44 -1.23 -23.04 20.43
CA ALA A 44 -0.94 -21.70 20.98
C ALA A 44 0.57 -21.46 20.87
N GLY A 45 1.00 -21.01 19.69
CA GLY A 45 2.38 -20.64 19.40
C GLY A 45 2.76 -19.36 20.12
N ALA A 46 4.05 -19.16 20.34
CA ALA A 46 4.56 -17.88 20.81
C ALA A 46 4.08 -16.75 19.87
N ALA A 47 3.80 -15.57 20.44
CA ALA A 47 3.38 -14.41 19.67
C ALA A 47 4.42 -14.12 18.57
N ILE A 48 3.94 -13.91 17.34
CA ILE A 48 4.79 -13.57 16.20
C ILE A 48 4.97 -12.05 16.21
N GLU A 49 6.21 -11.58 16.25
CA GLU A 49 6.52 -10.16 16.17
C GLU A 49 7.05 -9.79 14.78
N ARG A 50 6.51 -8.74 14.17
CA ARG A 50 7.02 -8.13 12.93
C ARG A 50 7.04 -6.62 13.08
N HIS A 51 8.20 -6.01 12.81
CA HIS A 51 8.40 -4.55 12.91
C HIS A 51 7.94 -3.95 14.26
N GLY A 52 8.10 -4.70 15.35
CA GLY A 52 7.67 -4.29 16.68
C GLY A 52 6.16 -4.38 16.93
N ILE A 53 5.40 -5.07 16.08
CA ILE A 53 3.98 -5.37 16.26
C ILE A 53 3.85 -6.87 16.56
N SER A 54 3.19 -7.20 17.67
CA SER A 54 2.99 -8.60 18.11
C SER A 54 1.65 -9.15 17.67
N PHE A 55 1.61 -10.39 17.19
CA PHE A 55 0.39 -11.07 16.76
C PHE A 55 0.18 -12.35 17.56
N ASP A 56 -1.05 -12.55 18.02
CA ASP A 56 -1.48 -13.67 18.84
C ASP A 56 -1.75 -14.92 17.98
N ARG A 57 -2.09 -14.71 16.70
CA ARG A 57 -2.33 -15.78 15.74
C ARG A 57 -1.99 -15.37 14.31
N THR A 58 -1.64 -16.35 13.49
CA THR A 58 -1.47 -16.20 12.04
C THR A 58 -2.49 -17.07 11.31
N VAL A 59 -3.04 -16.56 10.22
CA VAL A 59 -3.97 -17.32 9.35
C VAL A 59 -3.62 -17.17 7.90
N ASP A 60 -3.82 -18.24 7.13
CA ASP A 60 -3.79 -18.22 5.68
C ASP A 60 -5.19 -17.85 5.15
N LEU A 61 -5.29 -16.73 4.43
CA LEU A 61 -6.58 -16.24 3.95
C LEU A 61 -7.26 -17.22 2.96
N VAL A 62 -6.47 -18.01 2.22
CA VAL A 62 -6.97 -19.00 1.26
C VAL A 62 -7.31 -20.30 1.98
N ALA A 63 -6.35 -20.88 2.70
CA ALA A 63 -6.54 -22.20 3.32
C ALA A 63 -7.56 -22.16 4.48
N ASP A 64 -7.56 -21.10 5.30
CA ASP A 64 -8.42 -21.04 6.49
C ASP A 64 -9.78 -20.38 6.22
N PHE A 65 -9.87 -19.51 5.22
CA PHE A 65 -11.09 -18.71 4.93
C PHE A 65 -11.65 -18.87 3.51
N GLY A 66 -11.03 -19.69 2.67
CA GLY A 66 -11.52 -19.99 1.33
C GLY A 66 -11.50 -18.79 0.39
N ALA A 67 -10.60 -17.83 0.60
CA ALA A 67 -10.43 -16.71 -0.31
C ALA A 67 -9.98 -17.17 -1.70
N ASP A 68 -10.44 -16.48 -2.74
CA ASP A 68 -10.06 -16.76 -4.12
C ASP A 68 -8.77 -16.01 -4.48
N PRO A 69 -7.64 -16.70 -4.76
CA PRO A 69 -6.38 -16.09 -5.16
C PRO A 69 -6.29 -15.82 -6.67
N THR A 70 -7.35 -16.09 -7.45
CA THR A 70 -7.36 -15.89 -8.90
C THR A 70 -7.97 -14.55 -9.33
N GLY A 71 -8.71 -13.89 -8.43
CA GLY A 71 -9.35 -12.60 -8.66
C GLY A 71 -10.72 -12.70 -9.34
N GLY A 72 -11.26 -13.91 -9.55
CA GLY A 72 -12.61 -14.11 -10.07
C GLY A 72 -13.69 -13.67 -9.07
N VAL A 73 -13.49 -14.05 -7.81
CA VAL A 73 -14.37 -13.81 -6.66
C VAL A 73 -13.71 -12.84 -5.70
N SER A 74 -14.53 -11.98 -5.09
CA SER A 74 -14.06 -11.00 -4.11
C SER A 74 -13.66 -11.66 -2.79
N ILE A 75 -12.56 -11.21 -2.19
CA ILE A 75 -12.11 -11.67 -0.87
C ILE A 75 -12.76 -10.93 0.31
N ASP A 76 -13.62 -9.94 0.05
CA ASP A 76 -14.15 -9.04 1.08
C ASP A 76 -14.73 -9.78 2.31
N SER A 77 -15.44 -10.90 2.07
CA SER A 77 -16.03 -11.72 3.14
C SER A 77 -14.98 -12.52 3.93
N ALA A 78 -14.02 -13.13 3.22
CA ALA A 78 -12.93 -13.86 3.85
C ALA A 78 -12.08 -12.93 4.73
N LEU A 79 -11.73 -11.75 4.20
CA LEU A 79 -10.93 -10.76 4.93
C LEU A 79 -11.65 -10.25 6.20
N ARG A 80 -12.95 -9.95 6.10
CA ARG A 80 -13.77 -9.54 7.27
C ARG A 80 -13.87 -10.62 8.35
N LYS A 81 -13.88 -11.90 7.98
CA LYS A 81 -13.90 -13.02 8.94
C LYS A 81 -12.53 -13.27 9.55
N ALA A 82 -11.46 -13.12 8.76
CA ALA A 82 -10.10 -13.37 9.19
C ALA A 82 -9.61 -12.34 10.19
N VAL A 83 -9.89 -11.05 9.95
CA VAL A 83 -9.36 -9.95 10.76
C VAL A 83 -10.06 -9.87 12.11
N GLN A 84 -9.27 -10.07 13.16
CA GLN A 84 -9.61 -9.84 14.56
C GLN A 84 -8.40 -9.18 15.24
N THR A 85 -8.59 -8.59 16.41
CA THR A 85 -7.46 -8.11 17.22
C THR A 85 -6.49 -9.27 17.48
N GLY A 86 -5.20 -9.04 17.26
CA GLY A 86 -4.15 -10.03 17.39
C GLY A 86 -3.85 -10.85 16.13
N THR A 87 -4.58 -10.68 15.03
CA THR A 87 -4.42 -11.53 13.84
C THR A 87 -3.40 -10.98 12.85
N LEU A 88 -2.46 -11.83 12.42
CA LEU A 88 -1.70 -11.67 11.18
C LEU A 88 -2.35 -12.48 10.06
N VAL A 89 -2.89 -11.80 9.05
CA VAL A 89 -3.48 -12.44 7.86
C VAL A 89 -2.41 -12.56 6.79
N VAL A 90 -2.15 -13.77 6.31
CA VAL A 90 -1.23 -14.08 5.22
C VAL A 90 -2.03 -14.31 3.94
N LEU A 91 -1.65 -13.60 2.88
CA LEU A 91 -2.13 -13.84 1.52
C LEU A 91 -1.02 -14.61 0.79
N PRO A 92 -1.23 -15.88 0.40
CA PRO A 92 -0.33 -16.57 -0.52
C PRO A 92 -0.22 -15.85 -1.87
N GLU A 93 0.73 -16.29 -2.70
CA GLU A 93 0.88 -15.78 -4.07
C GLU A 93 -0.45 -15.82 -4.83
N GLY A 94 -0.82 -14.70 -5.44
CA GLY A 94 -2.12 -14.58 -6.08
C GLY A 94 -2.57 -13.16 -6.38
N THR A 95 -3.71 -13.08 -7.06
CA THR A 95 -4.43 -11.85 -7.38
C THR A 95 -5.78 -11.86 -6.67
N TYR A 96 -6.02 -10.87 -5.81
CA TYR A 96 -7.16 -10.87 -4.92
C TYR A 96 -8.07 -9.67 -5.19
N LYS A 97 -9.30 -9.95 -5.56
CA LYS A 97 -10.28 -8.92 -5.90
C LYS A 97 -10.92 -8.35 -4.64
N LEU A 98 -11.00 -7.02 -4.55
CA LEU A 98 -11.76 -6.30 -3.53
C LEU A 98 -12.91 -5.55 -4.20
N THR A 99 -14.11 -5.68 -3.65
CA THR A 99 -15.32 -5.02 -4.20
C THR A 99 -15.94 -3.99 -3.25
N SER A 100 -15.36 -3.84 -2.07
CA SER A 100 -15.76 -2.85 -1.08
C SER A 100 -14.55 -2.35 -0.30
N THR A 101 -14.68 -1.17 0.30
CA THR A 101 -13.72 -0.68 1.29
C THR A 101 -13.68 -1.62 2.49
N PHE A 102 -12.49 -2.06 2.86
CA PHE A 102 -12.27 -2.78 4.10
C PHE A 102 -12.15 -1.81 5.28
N THR A 103 -12.98 -2.02 6.30
CA THR A 103 -12.90 -1.36 7.59
C THR A 103 -13.00 -2.41 8.70
N THR A 104 -12.48 -2.08 9.87
CA THR A 104 -12.55 -2.97 11.04
C THR A 104 -12.48 -2.17 12.33
N SER A 105 -12.97 -2.76 13.42
CA SER A 105 -12.75 -2.28 14.79
C SER A 105 -11.59 -3.01 15.49
N ALA A 106 -10.87 -3.89 14.79
CA ALA A 106 -9.71 -4.57 15.37
C ALA A 106 -8.64 -3.56 15.79
N GLU A 107 -8.14 -3.73 17.01
CA GLU A 107 -7.14 -2.83 17.59
C GLU A 107 -5.76 -3.12 17.03
N ARG A 108 -5.41 -4.39 16.84
CA ARG A 108 -4.10 -4.79 16.32
C ARG A 108 -4.26 -5.88 15.29
N PHE A 109 -3.81 -5.66 14.06
CA PHE A 109 -3.84 -6.71 13.03
C PHE A 109 -2.86 -6.40 11.90
N GLY A 110 -2.53 -7.43 11.13
CA GLY A 110 -1.62 -7.33 9.99
C GLY A 110 -2.17 -8.03 8.77
N ILE A 111 -1.77 -7.56 7.59
CA ILE A 111 -2.04 -8.21 6.31
C ILE A 111 -0.70 -8.26 5.55
N VAL A 112 -0.24 -9.47 5.24
CA VAL A 112 1.07 -9.67 4.60
C VAL A 112 0.94 -10.57 3.38
N GLY A 113 1.66 -10.24 2.32
CA GLY A 113 1.81 -11.10 1.15
C GLY A 113 2.95 -12.10 1.34
N ASP A 114 2.71 -13.36 0.97
CA ASP A 114 3.72 -14.40 0.84
C ASP A 114 3.92 -14.72 -0.64
N GLY A 115 5.04 -14.27 -1.20
CA GLY A 115 5.31 -14.35 -2.63
C GLY A 115 4.77 -13.15 -3.41
N ASP A 116 4.26 -13.39 -4.62
CA ASP A 116 3.84 -12.35 -5.54
C ASP A 116 2.33 -12.05 -5.39
N VAL A 117 2.00 -11.12 -4.50
CA VAL A 117 0.60 -10.79 -4.14
C VAL A 117 0.16 -9.47 -4.76
N THR A 118 -1.04 -9.47 -5.36
CA THR A 118 -1.68 -8.26 -5.89
C THR A 118 -3.12 -8.13 -5.40
N LEU A 119 -3.47 -6.99 -4.80
CA LEU A 119 -4.87 -6.61 -4.55
C LEU A 119 -5.44 -5.85 -5.76
N VAL A 120 -6.69 -6.14 -6.12
CA VAL A 120 -7.41 -5.51 -7.22
C VAL A 120 -8.70 -4.87 -6.71
N PRO A 121 -8.65 -3.65 -6.17
CA PRO A 121 -9.85 -2.87 -5.87
C PRO A 121 -10.67 -2.59 -7.14
N THR A 122 -11.97 -2.89 -7.13
CA THR A 122 -12.85 -2.64 -8.28
C THR A 122 -14.29 -2.41 -7.85
N GLY A 123 -15.04 -1.61 -8.61
CA GLY A 123 -16.49 -1.42 -8.37
C GLY A 123 -16.87 -0.54 -7.18
N PHE A 124 -15.92 0.11 -6.51
CA PHE A 124 -16.20 1.07 -5.42
C PHE A 124 -15.31 2.31 -5.49
N ARG A 125 -15.71 3.38 -4.81
CA ARG A 125 -14.93 4.63 -4.67
C ARG A 125 -14.35 4.72 -3.27
N GLY A 126 -13.21 5.38 -3.14
CA GLY A 126 -12.56 5.61 -1.85
C GLY A 126 -11.43 4.63 -1.57
N LYS A 127 -11.11 4.43 -0.30
CA LYS A 127 -9.94 3.67 0.14
C LYS A 127 -10.21 2.17 0.10
N PHE A 128 -9.25 1.35 -0.31
CA PHE A 128 -9.43 -0.11 -0.25
C PHE A 128 -9.30 -0.64 1.18
N ILE A 129 -8.50 0.04 2.01
CA ILE A 129 -8.49 -0.11 3.46
C ILE A 129 -8.64 1.29 4.06
N ASP A 130 -9.63 1.46 4.94
CA ASP A 130 -9.90 2.72 5.64
C ASP A 130 -9.88 2.49 7.16
N LEU A 131 -8.74 2.79 7.79
CA LEU A 131 -8.55 2.72 9.23
C LEU A 131 -8.54 4.11 9.84
N TRP A 132 -9.32 4.28 10.90
CA TRP A 132 -9.36 5.53 11.67
C TRP A 132 -8.80 5.41 13.09
N GLN A 133 -8.94 4.24 13.73
CA GLN A 133 -8.70 4.12 15.19
C GLN A 133 -8.03 2.82 15.63
N SER A 134 -7.52 1.98 14.71
CA SER A 134 -6.74 0.81 15.13
C SER A 134 -5.53 1.26 15.96
N ASP A 135 -5.09 0.46 16.91
CA ASP A 135 -3.92 0.78 17.70
C ASP A 135 -2.63 0.53 16.93
N GLU A 136 -2.51 -0.67 16.36
CA GLU A 136 -1.34 -1.13 15.63
C GLU A 136 -1.73 -1.81 14.32
N PHE A 137 -1.06 -1.49 13.22
CA PHE A 137 -1.37 -2.06 11.90
C PHE A 137 -0.13 -2.41 11.08
N LEU A 138 -0.14 -3.57 10.42
CA LEU A 138 0.88 -4.00 9.46
C LEU A 138 0.28 -4.23 8.07
N PHE A 139 0.92 -3.69 7.04
CA PHE A 139 0.63 -4.02 5.65
C PHE A 139 1.93 -4.20 4.86
N GLU A 140 2.24 -5.41 4.42
CA GLU A 140 3.56 -5.72 3.87
C GLU A 140 3.52 -6.63 2.65
N GLY A 141 4.32 -6.31 1.63
CA GLY A 141 4.61 -7.24 0.52
C GLY A 141 3.44 -7.45 -0.45
N ILE A 142 2.62 -6.42 -0.64
CA ILE A 142 1.38 -6.49 -1.44
C ILE A 142 1.33 -5.33 -2.41
N ASP A 143 1.22 -5.64 -3.70
CA ASP A 143 0.97 -4.64 -4.74
C ASP A 143 -0.53 -4.36 -4.88
N VAL A 144 -0.86 -3.19 -5.44
CA VAL A 144 -2.24 -2.75 -5.64
C VAL A 144 -2.47 -2.38 -7.10
N ASP A 145 -3.28 -3.15 -7.82
CA ASP A 145 -3.69 -2.81 -9.18
C ASP A 145 -4.83 -1.79 -9.17
N VAL A 146 -4.51 -0.56 -9.58
CA VAL A 146 -5.45 0.57 -9.64
C VAL A 146 -5.94 0.85 -11.06
N ARG A 147 -5.59 0.03 -12.07
CA ARG A 147 -5.96 0.25 -13.48
C ARG A 147 -7.48 0.38 -13.68
N ASN A 148 -8.25 -0.38 -12.90
CA ASN A 148 -9.71 -0.40 -12.90
C ASN A 148 -10.35 0.38 -11.73
N ASN A 149 -9.55 0.98 -10.84
CA ASN A 149 -10.04 1.82 -9.74
C ASN A 149 -9.04 2.94 -9.40
N ARG A 150 -8.93 3.90 -10.32
CA ARG A 150 -7.86 4.90 -10.31
C ARG A 150 -7.87 5.86 -9.12
N ASN A 151 -9.02 6.05 -8.48
CA ASN A 151 -9.18 6.98 -7.34
C ASN A 151 -9.01 6.29 -5.97
N THR A 152 -8.59 5.02 -5.93
CA THR A 152 -8.40 4.31 -4.66
C THR A 152 -7.08 4.65 -3.98
N GLY A 153 -6.94 4.20 -2.73
CA GLY A 153 -5.72 4.32 -1.94
C GLY A 153 -5.87 3.67 -0.57
N LEU A 154 -4.83 3.80 0.25
CA LEU A 154 -4.75 3.28 1.61
C LEU A 154 -4.94 4.43 2.60
N LYS A 155 -5.81 4.25 3.60
CA LYS A 155 -5.88 5.15 4.75
C LYS A 155 -5.58 4.38 6.03
N VAL A 156 -4.57 4.85 6.76
CA VAL A 156 -4.11 4.28 8.02
C VAL A 156 -3.94 5.42 9.01
N TYR A 157 -4.93 5.55 9.89
CA TYR A 157 -4.74 6.26 11.14
C TYR A 157 -4.73 5.25 12.26
N CYS A 158 -3.59 5.18 12.93
CA CYS A 158 -3.42 4.34 14.10
C CYS A 158 -3.26 5.18 15.36
N ARG A 159 -3.51 4.60 16.53
CA ARG A 159 -3.22 5.28 17.79
C ARG A 159 -1.71 5.32 18.03
N THR A 160 -1.05 4.16 18.05
CA THR A 160 0.35 4.08 18.47
C THR A 160 1.32 3.68 17.37
N LYS A 161 0.97 2.72 16.50
CA LYS A 161 1.93 2.20 15.51
C LYS A 161 1.31 1.82 14.19
N PHE A 162 2.01 2.04 13.09
CA PHE A 162 1.78 1.26 11.88
C PHE A 162 3.07 1.03 11.11
N HIS A 163 3.09 -0.02 10.31
CA HIS A 163 4.15 -0.31 9.38
C HIS A 163 3.58 -0.71 8.03
N VAL A 164 3.91 0.04 6.99
CA VAL A 164 3.52 -0.22 5.60
C VAL A 164 4.79 -0.37 4.79
N GLU A 165 5.05 -1.54 4.21
CA GLU A 165 6.31 -1.82 3.53
C GLU A 165 6.14 -2.66 2.25
N ASN A 166 6.99 -2.42 1.24
CA ASN A 166 7.03 -3.20 -0.01
C ASN A 166 5.68 -3.20 -0.74
N VAL A 167 5.23 -2.01 -1.15
CA VAL A 167 3.93 -1.79 -1.82
C VAL A 167 4.13 -1.02 -3.12
N GLU A 168 3.74 -1.58 -4.27
CA GLU A 168 3.67 -0.85 -5.53
C GLU A 168 2.23 -0.67 -6.02
N TYR A 169 1.88 0.54 -6.48
CA TYR A 169 0.62 0.78 -7.16
C TYR A 169 0.80 0.58 -8.67
N LEU A 170 0.10 -0.41 -9.22
CA LEU A 170 0.14 -0.77 -10.63
C LEU A 170 -0.93 0.00 -11.39
N GLY A 171 -0.49 0.83 -12.34
CA GLY A 171 -1.38 1.67 -13.16
C GLY A 171 -1.42 3.14 -12.75
N ARG A 172 -2.13 3.95 -13.54
CA ARG A 172 -2.23 5.40 -13.34
C ARG A 172 -3.35 5.76 -12.38
N GLY A 173 -3.02 6.63 -11.43
CA GLY A 173 -3.97 7.30 -10.56
C GLY A 173 -5.01 8.14 -11.27
N GLY A 174 -6.10 8.41 -10.56
CA GLY A 174 -7.14 9.29 -11.05
C GLY A 174 -6.87 10.76 -10.71
N ARG A 175 -7.91 11.58 -10.84
CA ARG A 175 -7.80 13.04 -10.72
C ARG A 175 -7.58 13.52 -9.29
N SER A 176 -8.18 12.87 -8.31
CA SER A 176 -8.23 13.34 -6.91
C SER A 176 -8.00 12.22 -5.89
N GLY A 177 -7.98 12.60 -4.60
CA GLY A 177 -7.77 11.68 -3.48
C GLY A 177 -6.30 11.52 -3.10
N GLN A 178 -5.95 10.42 -2.44
CA GLN A 178 -4.58 10.17 -1.99
C GLN A 178 -4.19 8.71 -2.21
N ALA A 179 -2.96 8.43 -2.63
CA ALA A 179 -2.44 7.07 -2.66
C ALA A 179 -2.29 6.53 -1.23
N PHE A 180 -1.68 7.31 -0.33
CA PHE A 180 -1.56 7.04 1.10
C PHE A 180 -2.11 8.20 1.93
N ASN A 181 -2.92 7.91 2.94
CA ASN A 181 -3.44 8.87 3.90
C ASN A 181 -3.12 8.36 5.31
N LEU A 182 -2.10 8.97 5.93
CA LEU A 182 -1.36 8.35 7.03
C LEU A 182 -1.27 9.28 8.24
N GLY A 183 -1.42 8.72 9.45
CA GLY A 183 -1.16 9.48 10.68
C GLY A 183 -1.30 8.68 11.96
N LEU A 184 -0.81 9.27 13.04
CA LEU A 184 -0.86 8.70 14.39
C LEU A 184 -1.63 9.63 15.33
N HIS A 185 -2.52 9.10 16.16
CA HIS A 185 -3.25 9.91 17.13
C HIS A 185 -2.45 10.20 18.42
N ASP A 186 -1.47 9.37 18.75
CA ASP A 186 -0.56 9.55 19.89
C ASP A 186 0.70 10.32 19.46
N GLU A 187 1.11 11.31 20.26
CA GLU A 187 2.33 12.10 20.07
C GLU A 187 3.61 11.24 20.15
N ARG A 188 3.56 10.13 20.88
CA ARG A 188 4.65 9.14 20.96
C ARG A 188 4.53 8.03 19.91
N GLY A 189 3.45 8.02 19.14
CA GLY A 189 3.21 7.02 18.12
C GLY A 189 4.21 7.12 16.98
N VAL A 190 4.54 5.97 16.37
CA VAL A 190 5.47 5.89 15.24
C VAL A 190 4.84 5.10 14.10
N GLY A 191 4.72 5.74 12.94
CA GLY A 191 4.26 5.14 11.70
C GLY A 191 5.38 5.11 10.67
N VAL A 192 5.52 3.99 9.97
CA VAL A 192 6.54 3.81 8.94
C VAL A 192 5.86 3.49 7.61
N LEU A 193 6.24 4.23 6.58
CA LEU A 193 6.03 3.88 5.18
C LEU A 193 7.40 3.62 4.55
N ARG A 194 7.69 2.39 4.15
CA ARG A 194 8.99 2.00 3.60
C ARG A 194 8.86 1.35 2.22
N ASN A 195 9.77 1.67 1.30
CA ASN A 195 9.84 1.03 -0.03
C ASN A 195 8.48 0.99 -0.76
N ALA A 196 7.71 2.08 -0.67
CA ALA A 196 6.45 2.24 -1.39
C ALA A 196 6.70 2.92 -2.74
N ARG A 197 6.00 2.46 -3.80
CA ARG A 197 6.20 2.93 -5.17
C ARG A 197 4.88 3.31 -5.82
N VAL A 198 4.77 4.57 -6.24
CA VAL A 198 3.66 5.09 -7.04
C VAL A 198 4.21 5.98 -8.14
N LYS A 199 4.55 5.36 -9.27
CA LYS A 199 5.24 6.02 -10.40
C LYS A 199 4.31 6.77 -11.35
N ASN A 200 3.03 6.41 -11.36
CA ASN A 200 2.00 7.04 -12.19
C ASN A 200 0.92 7.65 -11.28
N GLY A 201 1.30 8.65 -10.49
CA GLY A 201 0.52 9.16 -9.36
C GLY A 201 -0.86 9.69 -9.70
N GLY A 202 -1.04 10.25 -10.89
CA GLY A 202 -2.32 10.77 -11.37
C GLY A 202 -2.17 11.52 -12.69
N TYR A 203 -2.75 12.71 -12.75
CA TYR A 203 -2.71 13.60 -13.91
C TYR A 203 -2.10 14.93 -13.48
N MET A 204 -0.85 15.20 -13.88
CA MET A 204 -0.11 16.39 -13.47
C MET A 204 -0.76 17.70 -13.93
N ASP A 205 -1.46 17.66 -15.06
CA ASP A 205 -2.18 18.77 -15.66
C ASP A 205 -3.51 19.09 -14.95
N LEU A 206 -3.89 18.30 -13.94
CA LEU A 206 -5.17 18.41 -13.23
C LEU A 206 -4.96 18.69 -11.74
N TYR A 207 -4.74 19.98 -11.40
CA TYR A 207 -4.70 20.46 -10.01
C TYR A 207 -6.07 20.43 -9.31
N ASP A 208 -7.17 20.37 -10.07
CA ASP A 208 -8.56 20.26 -9.60
C ASP A 208 -8.92 21.26 -8.49
N GLY A 209 -8.51 22.52 -8.66
CA GLY A 209 -8.80 23.58 -7.68
C GLY A 209 -8.14 23.40 -6.31
N GLY A 210 -7.12 22.54 -6.19
CA GLY A 210 -6.51 22.15 -4.91
C GLY A 210 -6.72 20.69 -4.54
N ASP A 211 -7.63 19.99 -5.22
CA ASP A 211 -8.02 18.62 -4.91
C ASP A 211 -7.35 17.55 -5.79
N GLY A 212 -6.35 17.95 -6.60
CA GLY A 212 -5.53 17.02 -7.38
C GLY A 212 -4.99 15.88 -6.51
N ARG A 213 -4.81 14.69 -7.10
CA ARG A 213 -4.40 13.49 -6.36
C ARG A 213 -3.03 13.69 -5.70
N ILE A 214 -2.94 13.33 -4.43
CA ILE A 214 -1.73 13.44 -3.58
C ILE A 214 -1.08 12.06 -3.43
N GLY A 215 0.25 11.99 -3.38
CA GLY A 215 0.96 10.75 -3.05
C GLY A 215 0.71 10.35 -1.61
N ILE A 216 1.31 11.08 -0.68
CA ILE A 216 1.14 10.89 0.76
C ILE A 216 0.49 12.14 1.35
N TRP A 217 -0.63 11.95 2.04
CA TRP A 217 -1.22 12.97 2.90
C TRP A 217 -1.01 12.59 4.36
N SER A 218 -0.43 13.51 5.14
CA SER A 218 -0.47 13.47 6.59
C SER A 218 -0.90 14.83 7.13
N GLY A 219 -2.14 14.87 7.64
CA GLY A 219 -2.80 16.11 8.05
C GLY A 219 -2.86 16.28 9.56
N TRP A 220 -3.87 17.05 9.99
CA TRP A 220 -4.06 17.46 11.39
C TRP A 220 -4.21 16.31 12.39
N ALA A 221 -4.67 15.15 11.91
CA ALA A 221 -4.83 13.97 12.73
C ALA A 221 -3.51 13.28 13.08
N ASN A 222 -2.40 13.58 12.38
CA ASN A 222 -1.09 13.04 12.75
C ASN A 222 -0.42 13.89 13.83
N LYS A 223 -0.31 13.36 15.05
CA LYS A 223 0.38 13.95 16.19
C LYS A 223 1.73 13.28 16.49
N GLY A 224 1.90 12.03 16.06
CA GLY A 224 3.12 11.25 16.27
C GLY A 224 4.21 11.52 15.23
N THR A 225 5.10 10.54 15.06
CA THR A 225 6.18 10.59 14.08
C THR A 225 5.85 9.70 12.87
N LEU A 226 5.79 10.30 11.68
CA LEU A 226 5.68 9.57 10.41
C LEU A 226 7.06 9.54 9.73
N ARG A 227 7.55 8.32 9.49
CA ARG A 227 8.80 8.05 8.76
C ARG A 227 8.49 7.56 7.35
N VAL A 228 8.99 8.26 6.34
CA VAL A 228 8.85 7.89 4.93
C VAL A 228 10.24 7.54 4.40
N LEU A 229 10.46 6.26 4.11
CA LEU A 229 11.79 5.69 3.89
C LEU A 229 11.87 4.98 2.54
N ASP A 230 12.90 5.23 1.75
CA ASP A 230 13.21 4.50 0.51
C ASP A 230 12.05 4.45 -0.52
N CYS A 231 11.19 5.47 -0.54
CA CYS A 231 9.99 5.49 -1.37
C CYS A 231 10.18 6.18 -2.74
N ASP A 232 9.30 5.89 -3.69
CA ASP A 232 9.33 6.43 -5.06
C ASP A 232 7.94 6.96 -5.46
N PHE A 233 7.78 8.28 -5.53
CA PHE A 233 6.49 8.96 -5.79
C PHE A 233 6.58 9.95 -6.94
N ARG A 234 5.81 9.71 -8.01
CA ARG A 234 5.90 10.52 -9.22
C ARG A 234 4.55 10.84 -9.85
N GLU A 235 4.52 11.90 -10.65
CA GLU A 235 3.40 12.23 -11.54
C GLU A 235 2.07 12.52 -10.84
N PHE A 236 2.11 13.11 -9.65
CA PHE A 236 0.90 13.52 -8.94
C PHE A 236 0.35 14.84 -9.48
N GLY A 237 -0.98 14.93 -9.59
CA GLY A 237 -1.71 16.16 -9.93
C GLY A 237 -1.62 17.24 -8.85
N ASN A 238 -1.08 16.88 -7.69
CA ASN A 238 -0.84 17.73 -6.54
C ASN A 238 0.54 17.38 -5.93
N ASN A 239 0.68 17.35 -4.61
CA ASN A 239 1.93 17.03 -3.95
C ASN A 239 2.30 15.54 -4.01
N GLY A 240 3.61 15.26 -4.09
CA GLY A 240 4.14 13.91 -3.83
C GLY A 240 3.98 13.55 -2.35
N LEU A 241 4.44 14.43 -1.45
CA LEU A 241 4.22 14.38 -0.01
C LEU A 241 3.62 15.71 0.47
N TYR A 242 2.39 15.67 0.99
CA TYR A 242 1.72 16.78 1.65
C TYR A 242 1.66 16.53 3.15
N THR A 243 2.49 17.26 3.90
CA THR A 243 2.44 17.34 5.36
C THR A 243 2.38 18.79 5.84
N GLY A 244 1.85 19.68 5.00
CA GLY A 244 1.68 21.11 5.24
C GLY A 244 0.75 21.50 6.43
N ARG A 245 0.14 20.52 7.09
CA ARG A 245 -0.97 20.70 8.06
C ARG A 245 -0.90 19.66 9.18
N THR A 246 0.29 19.25 9.60
CA THR A 246 0.47 18.22 10.62
C THR A 246 1.07 18.81 11.89
N PRO A 247 0.52 18.50 13.09
CA PRO A 247 1.19 18.82 14.36
C PRO A 247 2.35 17.87 14.68
N GLY A 248 2.37 16.67 14.11
CA GLY A 248 3.39 15.64 14.35
C GLY A 248 4.72 15.87 13.62
N ASN A 249 5.67 14.98 13.91
CA ASN A 249 6.99 14.98 13.28
C ASN A 249 6.95 14.20 11.96
N ILE A 250 7.69 14.68 10.96
CA ILE A 250 7.83 14.03 9.66
C ILE A 250 9.31 13.83 9.39
N GLN A 251 9.71 12.60 9.06
CA GLN A 251 11.07 12.23 8.67
C GLN A 251 11.04 11.61 7.27
N VAL A 252 11.88 12.10 6.36
CA VAL A 252 11.93 11.61 4.98
C VAL A 252 13.37 11.25 4.61
N GLU A 253 13.61 9.98 4.27
CA GLU A 253 14.96 9.47 4.02
C GLU A 253 14.96 8.55 2.79
N GLY A 254 15.99 8.65 1.94
CA GLY A 254 16.18 7.75 0.79
C GLY A 254 15.09 7.81 -0.28
N CYS A 255 14.22 8.82 -0.25
CA CYS A 255 13.06 8.90 -1.14
C CYS A 255 13.35 9.62 -2.46
N TYR A 256 12.67 9.18 -3.52
CA TYR A 256 12.69 9.79 -4.85
C TYR A 256 11.32 10.41 -5.17
N PHE A 257 11.32 11.68 -5.54
CA PHE A 257 10.12 12.41 -5.95
C PHE A 257 10.34 13.13 -7.27
N GLU A 258 9.47 12.90 -8.26
CA GLU A 258 9.63 13.44 -9.61
C GLU A 258 8.29 13.88 -10.18
N ASN A 259 8.27 14.98 -10.94
CA ASN A 259 7.11 15.38 -11.75
C ASN A 259 5.81 15.50 -10.92
N ASN A 260 5.84 16.25 -9.81
CA ASN A 260 4.65 16.48 -8.97
C ASN A 260 4.22 17.94 -9.12
N ASN A 261 2.94 18.17 -9.46
CA ASN A 261 2.46 19.48 -9.93
C ASN A 261 2.71 20.63 -8.94
N VAL A 262 2.30 20.48 -7.68
CA VAL A 262 2.37 21.58 -6.70
C VAL A 262 3.74 21.65 -6.03
N SER A 263 4.18 20.52 -5.48
CA SER A 263 5.51 20.34 -4.93
C SER A 263 5.75 18.86 -4.69
N SER A 264 6.96 18.39 -4.96
CA SER A 264 7.38 17.04 -4.60
C SER A 264 7.26 16.78 -3.10
N VAL A 265 7.74 17.71 -2.27
CA VAL A 265 7.76 17.58 -0.82
C VAL A 265 7.30 18.89 -0.18
N ARG A 266 6.18 18.86 0.53
CA ARG A 266 5.66 19.98 1.31
C ARG A 266 5.61 19.58 2.78
N ILE A 267 6.64 19.97 3.52
CA ILE A 267 6.75 19.66 4.95
C ILE A 267 6.53 20.91 5.78
N SER A 268 5.65 20.80 6.78
CA SER A 268 5.57 21.77 7.89
C SER A 268 5.03 21.07 9.12
N GLY A 269 5.88 20.88 10.12
CA GLY A 269 5.58 20.28 11.41
C GLY A 269 6.66 20.66 12.42
N ARG A 270 6.40 20.45 13.72
CA ARG A 270 7.46 20.54 14.73
C ARG A 270 8.50 19.46 14.41
N GLY A 271 9.79 19.78 14.45
CA GLY A 271 10.86 18.78 14.24
C GLY A 271 10.98 18.21 12.82
N ALA A 272 10.46 18.89 11.80
CA ALA A 272 10.68 18.52 10.40
C ALA A 272 12.17 18.48 10.05
N GLY A 273 12.66 17.32 9.58
CA GLY A 273 14.04 17.07 9.21
C GLY A 273 14.20 15.79 8.40
#